data_AF-A0A0B2R648-F1
#
_entry.id   AF-A0A0B2R648-F1
#
_cell.length_a   1.000
_cell.length_b   1.000
_cell.length_c   1.000
_cell.angle_alpha   90.00
_cell.angle_beta   90.00
_cell.angle_gamma   90.00
#
_symmetry.space_group_name_H-M   'P 1'
#
loop_
_entity.id
_entity.type
_entity.pdbx_description
1 polymer ?
#
loop_
_entity_poly.entity_id
_entity_poly.type
_entity_poly.pdbx_seq_one_letter_code
_entity_poly.pdbx_strand_id
1 'polypeptide(L)'
;MEKKKVEDKLNQLRVEGATEHDIELAMKDLGTQRATMYGWPNTYVFTKAMGVMLVGTTKGNMNVVIVRPTMVTSTYKEPFPGWIEGLRTIDSIVVAYGKGKLVCFLANLEAVFDVIPADMVVNAMLVAMVAHANQPSDIIYHLGSSVVNPVMYLNLRDYSVRYFTEKPWINRDGKPVKVGKFTILRNMDSFRKYMYIRYLLPLKGLELVNAASCQYFQKMYLDFNRRSVLSCDWLNFTSLTCSSMGCTD
;
A
#
# COMPACT_ATOMS: atom_id res chain seq x y z
N MET A 1 -23.47 11.73 15.77
CA MET A 1 -22.73 11.03 16.84
C MET A 1 -21.22 11.05 16.59
N GLU A 2 -20.73 10.51 15.47
CA GLU A 2 -19.27 10.46 15.19
C GLU A 2 -18.61 11.83 15.04
N LYS A 3 -19.24 12.76 14.30
CA LYS A 3 -18.75 14.14 14.15
C LYS A 3 -18.51 14.83 15.50
N LYS A 4 -19.45 14.68 16.44
CA LYS A 4 -19.33 15.25 17.79
C LYS A 4 -18.12 14.67 18.54
N LYS A 5 -17.89 13.36 18.46
CA LYS A 5 -16.72 12.72 19.11
C LYS A 5 -15.39 13.24 18.56
N VAL A 6 -15.32 13.47 17.25
CA VAL A 6 -14.14 14.05 16.58
C VAL A 6 -13.92 15.49 17.05
N GLU A 7 -14.98 16.30 17.10
CA GLU A 7 -14.93 17.69 17.58
C GLU A 7 -14.55 17.78 19.05
N ASP A 8 -15.16 16.96 19.91
CA ASP A 8 -14.88 16.91 21.34
C ASP A 8 -13.41 16.53 21.61
N LYS A 9 -12.87 15.52 20.91
CA LYS A 9 -11.47 15.11 21.06
C LYS A 9 -10.50 16.18 20.57
N LEU A 10 -10.80 16.81 19.43
CA LEU A 10 -9.97 17.89 18.88
C LEU A 10 -9.94 19.10 19.82
N ASN A 11 -11.11 19.49 20.35
CA ASN A 11 -11.21 20.59 21.31
C ASN A 11 -10.47 20.28 22.61
N GLN A 12 -10.59 19.06 23.12
CA GLN A 12 -9.83 18.60 24.29
C GLN A 12 -8.31 18.78 24.08
N LEU A 13 -7.77 18.24 22.97
CA LEU A 13 -6.34 18.30 22.69
C LEU A 13 -5.81 19.74 22.55
N ARG A 14 -6.63 20.64 21.98
CA ARG A 14 -6.30 22.06 21.88
C ARG A 14 -6.27 22.75 23.24
N VAL A 15 -7.23 22.44 24.12
CA VAL A 15 -7.27 22.98 25.50
C VAL A 15 -6.07 22.48 26.31
N GLU A 16 -5.65 21.24 26.09
CA GLU A 16 -4.45 20.64 26.72
C GLU A 16 -3.13 21.23 26.18
N GLY A 17 -3.17 22.11 25.17
CA GLY A 17 -1.98 22.72 24.59
C GLY A 17 -1.11 21.76 23.77
N ALA A 18 -1.70 20.69 23.23
CA ALA A 18 -0.98 19.73 22.40
C ALA A 18 -0.42 20.39 21.13
N THR A 19 0.74 19.91 20.66
CA THR A 19 1.31 20.40 19.41
C THR A 19 0.48 19.94 18.21
N GLU A 20 0.57 20.63 17.07
CA GLU A 20 -0.12 20.21 15.83
C GLU A 20 0.26 18.77 15.42
N HIS A 21 1.51 18.36 15.66
CA HIS A 21 1.96 17.00 15.39
C HIS A 21 1.28 15.97 16.31
N ASP A 22 1.18 16.27 17.61
CA ASP A 22 0.52 15.39 18.57
C ASP A 22 -0.99 15.30 18.30
N ILE A 23 -1.60 16.42 17.91
CA ILE A 23 -2.99 16.45 17.46
C ILE A 23 -3.17 15.54 16.24
N GLU A 24 -2.32 15.67 15.22
CA GLU A 24 -2.40 14.81 14.03
C GLU A 24 -2.31 13.32 14.38
N LEU A 25 -1.35 12.95 15.23
CA LEU A 25 -1.17 11.57 15.69
C LEU A 25 -2.38 11.06 16.47
N ALA A 26 -2.86 11.83 17.45
CA ALA A 26 -4.02 11.47 18.25
C ALA A 26 -5.29 11.34 17.40
N MET A 27 -5.48 12.19 16.39
CA MET A 27 -6.63 12.13 15.50
C MET A 27 -6.56 10.93 14.54
N LYS A 28 -5.36 10.55 14.06
CA LYS A 28 -5.15 9.31 13.29
C LYS A 28 -5.46 8.08 14.12
N ASP A 29 -4.99 8.05 15.36
CA ASP A 29 -5.24 6.96 16.29
C ASP A 29 -6.73 6.84 16.62
N LEU A 30 -7.40 7.97 16.93
CA LEU A 30 -8.85 8.01 17.12
C LEU A 30 -9.58 7.39 15.92
N GLY A 31 -9.25 7.82 14.70
CA GLY A 31 -9.86 7.26 13.50
C GLY A 31 -9.70 5.74 13.40
N THR A 32 -8.50 5.23 13.69
CA THR A 32 -8.20 3.80 13.71
C THR A 32 -9.04 3.06 14.76
N GLN A 33 -9.10 3.60 15.98
CA GLN A 33 -9.96 3.04 17.04
C GLN A 33 -11.44 3.01 16.64
N ARG A 34 -11.94 4.07 15.98
CA ARG A 34 -13.32 4.11 15.47
C ARG A 34 -13.55 3.00 14.45
N ALA A 35 -12.65 2.83 13.48
CA ALA A 35 -12.76 1.78 12.47
C ALA A 35 -12.79 0.38 13.09
N THR A 36 -11.83 0.08 13.97
CA THR A 36 -11.72 -1.22 14.65
C THR A 36 -12.92 -1.51 15.53
N MET A 37 -13.47 -0.52 16.24
CA MET A 37 -14.69 -0.67 17.04
C MET A 37 -15.88 -1.17 16.21
N TYR A 38 -15.95 -0.81 14.93
CA TYR A 38 -16.99 -1.26 14.00
C TYR A 38 -16.57 -2.47 13.14
N GLY A 39 -15.46 -3.13 13.48
CA GLY A 39 -14.97 -4.33 12.78
C GLY A 39 -14.27 -4.05 11.45
N TRP A 40 -13.89 -2.80 11.17
CA TRP A 40 -13.17 -2.44 9.95
C TRP A 40 -11.67 -2.33 10.19
N PRO A 41 -10.83 -2.84 9.28
CA PRO A 41 -9.38 -2.93 9.49
C PRO A 41 -8.67 -1.58 9.48
N ASN A 42 -9.28 -0.55 8.85
CA ASN A 42 -8.74 0.80 8.81
C ASN A 42 -9.84 1.83 8.50
N THR A 43 -9.48 3.10 8.65
CA THR A 43 -10.35 4.26 8.40
C THR A 43 -10.83 4.36 6.95
N TYR A 44 -10.02 3.93 5.98
CA TYR A 44 -10.41 3.95 4.57
C TYR A 44 -11.59 3.02 4.29
N VAL A 45 -11.47 1.74 4.69
CA VAL A 45 -12.56 0.78 4.48
C VAL A 45 -13.80 1.17 5.28
N PHE A 46 -13.61 1.66 6.52
CA PHE A 46 -14.69 2.17 7.35
C PHE A 46 -15.45 3.32 6.68
N THR A 47 -14.74 4.32 6.13
CA THR A 47 -15.37 5.46 5.45
C THR A 47 -16.08 5.05 4.16
N LYS A 48 -15.52 4.11 3.39
CA LYS A 48 -16.19 3.54 2.21
C LYS A 48 -17.46 2.79 2.59
N ALA A 49 -17.44 2.01 3.66
CA ALA A 49 -18.62 1.32 4.17
C ALA A 49 -19.71 2.31 4.61
N MET A 50 -19.35 3.37 5.33
CA MET A 50 -20.28 4.45 5.67
C MET A 50 -20.88 5.13 4.44
N GLY A 51 -20.08 5.36 3.40
CA GLY A 51 -20.56 5.91 2.13
C GLY A 51 -21.61 5.01 1.45
N VAL A 52 -21.38 3.70 1.43
CA VAL A 52 -22.36 2.73 0.91
C VAL A 52 -23.66 2.75 1.72
N MET A 53 -23.56 2.77 3.05
CA MET A 53 -24.74 2.86 3.92
C MET A 53 -25.51 4.16 3.69
N LEU A 54 -24.79 5.28 3.54
CA LEU A 54 -25.41 6.58 3.26
C LEU A 54 -26.14 6.57 1.92
N VAL A 55 -25.53 6.05 0.85
CA VAL A 55 -26.21 5.91 -0.45
C VAL A 55 -27.45 5.05 -0.32
N GLY A 56 -27.38 3.93 0.43
CA GLY A 56 -28.53 3.08 0.68
C GLY A 56 -29.70 3.80 1.36
N THR A 57 -29.43 4.73 2.28
CA THR A 57 -30.48 5.48 2.99
C THR A 57 -30.95 6.74 2.28
N THR A 58 -30.12 7.35 1.43
CA THR A 58 -30.42 8.63 0.77
C THR A 58 -30.85 8.52 -0.69
N LYS A 59 -30.71 7.34 -1.33
CA LYS A 59 -31.02 7.15 -2.76
C LYS A 59 -32.48 7.48 -3.15
N GLY A 60 -33.42 7.41 -2.22
CA GLY A 60 -34.85 7.56 -2.52
C GLY A 60 -35.28 6.58 -3.61
N ASN A 61 -35.81 7.11 -4.73
CA ASN A 61 -36.27 6.32 -5.89
C ASN A 61 -35.18 6.16 -6.97
N MET A 62 -33.94 6.55 -6.71
CA MET A 62 -32.84 6.38 -7.66
C MET A 62 -32.37 4.92 -7.70
N ASN A 63 -32.19 4.39 -8.90
CA ASN A 63 -31.58 3.07 -9.11
C ASN A 63 -30.08 3.18 -8.85
N VAL A 64 -29.54 2.30 -7.99
CA VAL A 64 -28.13 2.34 -7.58
C VAL A 64 -27.49 0.99 -7.77
N VAL A 65 -26.44 0.97 -8.58
CA VAL A 65 -25.53 -0.17 -8.69
C VAL A 65 -24.24 0.17 -7.96
N ILE A 66 -23.84 -0.69 -7.01
CA ILE A 66 -22.59 -0.53 -6.27
C ILE A 66 -21.57 -1.54 -6.78
N VAL A 67 -20.43 -1.05 -7.24
CA VAL A 67 -19.32 -1.89 -7.69
C VAL A 67 -18.19 -1.85 -6.66
N ARG A 68 -17.74 -3.03 -6.22
CA ARG A 68 -16.69 -3.24 -5.23
C ARG A 68 -15.52 -3.99 -5.87
N PRO A 69 -14.59 -3.28 -6.53
CA PRO A 69 -13.40 -3.92 -7.06
C PRO A 69 -12.41 -4.27 -5.96
N THR A 70 -11.59 -5.28 -6.22
CA THR A 70 -10.40 -5.59 -5.42
C THR A 70 -9.25 -4.67 -5.82
N MET A 71 -7.99 -5.04 -5.57
CA MET A 71 -6.87 -4.13 -5.84
C MET A 71 -6.73 -3.91 -7.35
N VAL A 72 -7.10 -2.71 -7.80
CA VAL A 72 -7.06 -2.35 -9.22
C VAL A 72 -5.61 -2.13 -9.65
N THR A 73 -5.17 -2.90 -10.63
CA THR A 73 -3.82 -2.85 -11.22
C THR A 73 -3.83 -2.18 -12.60
N SER A 74 -2.70 -2.20 -13.29
CA SER A 74 -2.60 -1.72 -14.68
C SER A 74 -3.59 -2.42 -15.60
N THR A 75 -3.87 -1.79 -16.74
CA THR A 75 -4.73 -2.36 -17.77
C THR A 75 -4.13 -3.63 -18.37
N TYR A 76 -5.00 -4.59 -18.68
CA TYR A 76 -4.63 -5.81 -19.37
C TYR A 76 -4.53 -5.56 -20.88
N LYS A 77 -5.50 -4.85 -21.47
CA LYS A 77 -5.63 -4.64 -22.91
C LYS A 77 -5.86 -3.18 -23.31
N GLU A 78 -6.80 -2.48 -22.70
CA GLU A 78 -7.23 -1.13 -23.15
C GLU A 78 -6.88 -0.05 -22.12
N PRO A 79 -6.39 1.14 -22.51
CA PRO A 79 -6.11 1.60 -23.88
C PRO A 79 -4.88 0.94 -24.51
N PHE A 80 -3.98 0.41 -23.69
CA PHE A 80 -2.90 -0.51 -24.08
C PHE A 80 -2.43 -1.29 -22.83
N PRO A 81 -1.76 -2.44 -22.98
CA PRO A 81 -1.30 -3.22 -21.83
C PRO A 81 -0.31 -2.45 -20.93
N GLY A 82 -0.55 -2.47 -19.62
CA GLY A 82 0.33 -1.84 -18.64
C GLY A 82 0.08 -0.34 -18.41
N TRP A 83 -0.99 0.24 -18.97
CA TRP A 83 -1.36 1.62 -18.69
C TRP A 83 -1.78 1.79 -17.23
N ILE A 84 -1.31 2.87 -16.61
CA ILE A 84 -1.66 3.34 -15.27
C ILE A 84 -1.78 4.86 -15.29
N GLU A 85 -2.76 5.40 -14.57
CA GLU A 85 -2.92 6.85 -14.41
C GLU A 85 -1.84 7.45 -13.49
N GLY A 86 -1.27 6.64 -12.59
CA GLY A 86 -0.19 7.03 -11.70
C GLY A 86 0.34 5.86 -10.89
N LEU A 87 1.48 6.07 -10.23
CA LEU A 87 2.06 5.06 -9.34
C LEU A 87 1.29 5.04 -8.03
N ARG A 88 0.48 3.99 -7.83
CA ARG A 88 -0.15 3.69 -6.55
C ARG A 88 0.74 2.77 -5.72
N THR A 89 0.20 2.27 -4.61
CA THR A 89 0.89 1.39 -3.66
C THR A 89 1.62 0.22 -4.32
N ILE A 90 0.88 -0.65 -5.03
CA ILE A 90 1.43 -1.86 -5.65
C ILE A 90 2.38 -1.49 -6.79
N ASP A 91 2.01 -0.53 -7.63
CA ASP A 91 2.81 -0.09 -8.76
C ASP A 91 4.18 0.43 -8.29
N SER A 92 4.22 1.14 -7.16
CA SER A 92 5.47 1.63 -6.56
C SER A 92 6.39 0.50 -6.12
N ILE A 93 5.84 -0.57 -5.54
CA ILE A 93 6.59 -1.77 -5.14
C ILE A 93 7.18 -2.45 -6.36
N VAL A 94 6.38 -2.63 -7.42
CA VAL A 94 6.82 -3.24 -8.69
C VAL A 94 7.93 -2.42 -9.34
N VAL A 95 7.80 -1.09 -9.39
CA VAL A 95 8.83 -0.20 -9.95
C VAL A 95 10.11 -0.23 -9.12
N ALA A 96 9.99 -0.27 -7.79
CA ALA A 96 11.15 -0.35 -6.90
C ALA A 96 11.90 -1.67 -7.07
N TYR A 97 11.17 -2.76 -7.25
CA TYR A 97 11.73 -4.07 -7.57
C TYR A 97 12.46 -4.04 -8.91
N GLY A 98 11.81 -3.58 -9.98
CA GLY A 98 12.42 -3.48 -11.31
C GLY A 98 13.69 -2.62 -11.32
N LYS A 99 13.73 -1.55 -10.52
CA LYS A 99 14.93 -0.69 -10.34
C LYS A 99 16.00 -1.29 -9.42
N GLY A 100 15.82 -2.52 -8.92
CA GLY A 100 16.76 -3.19 -8.02
C GLY A 100 16.86 -2.53 -6.64
N LYS A 101 15.84 -1.75 -6.23
CA LYS A 101 15.80 -1.05 -4.95
C LYS A 101 15.00 -1.78 -3.88
N LEU A 102 14.16 -2.75 -4.25
CA LEU A 102 13.39 -3.56 -3.32
C LEU A 102 14.24 -4.72 -2.80
N VAL A 103 14.67 -4.61 -1.55
CA VAL A 103 15.53 -5.57 -0.86
C VAL A 103 14.75 -6.56 0.02
N CYS A 104 13.66 -6.10 0.61
CA CYS A 104 12.78 -6.90 1.43
C CYS A 104 11.34 -6.39 1.39
N PHE A 105 10.38 -7.27 1.69
CA PHE A 105 8.96 -6.94 1.75
C PHE A 105 8.30 -7.66 2.92
N LEU A 106 7.43 -6.95 3.65
CA LEU A 106 6.63 -7.53 4.73
C LEU A 106 5.32 -8.04 4.13
N ALA A 107 5.13 -9.36 4.09
CA ALA A 107 3.90 -9.96 3.62
C ALA A 107 3.76 -11.41 4.09
N ASN A 108 2.52 -11.84 4.28
CA ASN A 108 2.20 -13.25 4.37
C ASN A 108 2.20 -13.86 2.96
N LEU A 109 3.14 -14.78 2.70
CA LEU A 109 3.31 -15.44 1.40
C LEU A 109 2.12 -16.30 0.97
N GLU A 110 1.38 -16.81 1.94
CA GLU A 110 0.22 -17.68 1.75
C GLU A 110 -1.07 -16.86 1.64
N ALA A 111 -1.02 -15.55 1.90
CA ALA A 111 -2.17 -14.69 1.72
C ALA A 111 -2.47 -14.47 0.23
N VAL A 112 -3.77 -14.38 -0.06
CA VAL A 112 -4.28 -14.09 -1.40
C VAL A 112 -4.04 -12.63 -1.72
N PHE A 113 -3.39 -12.40 -2.86
CA PHE A 113 -3.18 -11.12 -3.49
C PHE A 113 -4.26 -10.87 -4.54
N ASP A 114 -5.43 -10.43 -4.10
CA ASP A 114 -6.59 -10.24 -4.97
C ASP A 114 -6.47 -8.95 -5.79
N VAL A 115 -6.18 -9.12 -7.07
CA VAL A 115 -6.01 -8.04 -8.04
C VAL A 115 -6.96 -8.15 -9.21
N ILE A 116 -7.32 -7.02 -9.79
CA ILE A 116 -8.12 -6.93 -11.01
C ILE A 116 -7.56 -5.84 -11.94
N PRO A 117 -7.44 -6.08 -13.26
CA PRO A 117 -7.03 -5.04 -14.21
C PRO A 117 -8.03 -3.89 -14.31
N ALA A 118 -7.53 -2.66 -14.49
CA ALA A 118 -8.38 -1.46 -14.55
C ALA A 118 -9.43 -1.50 -15.67
N ASP A 119 -9.06 -1.98 -16.86
CA ASP A 119 -9.95 -2.10 -18.01
C ASP A 119 -11.06 -3.12 -17.78
N MET A 120 -10.80 -4.20 -17.04
CA MET A 120 -11.84 -5.15 -16.66
C MET A 120 -12.86 -4.53 -15.69
N VAL A 121 -12.41 -3.69 -14.76
CA VAL A 121 -13.32 -2.96 -13.85
C VAL A 121 -14.22 -2.01 -14.63
N VAL A 122 -13.64 -1.23 -15.55
CA VAL A 122 -14.40 -0.30 -16.40
C VAL A 122 -15.42 -1.04 -17.25
N ASN A 123 -15.01 -2.14 -17.90
CA ASN A 123 -15.91 -2.96 -18.70
C ASN A 123 -17.07 -3.53 -17.86
N ALA A 124 -16.78 -4.03 -16.66
CA ALA A 124 -17.81 -4.52 -15.74
C ALA A 124 -18.78 -3.40 -15.31
N MET A 125 -18.29 -2.18 -15.05
CA MET A 125 -19.12 -1.03 -14.73
C MET A 125 -20.05 -0.66 -15.90
N LEU A 126 -19.53 -0.62 -17.13
CA LEU A 126 -20.33 -0.34 -18.33
C LEU A 126 -21.42 -1.38 -18.54
N VAL A 127 -21.08 -2.67 -18.42
CA VAL A 127 -22.05 -3.77 -18.52
C VAL A 127 -23.11 -3.67 -17.44
N ALA A 128 -22.72 -3.39 -16.19
CA ALA A 128 -23.65 -3.25 -15.08
C ALA A 128 -24.60 -2.05 -15.28
N MET A 129 -24.09 -0.92 -15.79
CA MET A 129 -24.93 0.24 -16.14
C MET A 129 -25.98 -0.12 -17.18
N VAL A 130 -25.60 -0.80 -18.26
CA VAL A 130 -26.52 -1.20 -19.34
C VAL A 130 -27.53 -2.24 -18.83
N ALA A 131 -27.08 -3.24 -18.06
CA ALA A 131 -27.92 -4.30 -17.54
C ALA A 131 -29.03 -3.78 -16.60
N HIS A 132 -28.74 -2.73 -15.83
CA HIS A 132 -29.69 -2.15 -14.86
C HIS A 132 -30.30 -0.82 -15.32
N ALA A 133 -30.09 -0.39 -16.56
CA ALA A 133 -30.55 0.91 -17.06
C ALA A 133 -32.07 1.12 -16.93
N ASN A 134 -32.84 0.05 -17.15
CA ASN A 134 -34.31 0.07 -17.17
C ASN A 134 -34.94 -0.78 -16.06
N GLN A 135 -34.15 -1.23 -15.08
CA GLN A 135 -34.63 -2.08 -14.00
C GLN A 135 -34.29 -1.44 -12.65
N PRO A 136 -35.29 -1.24 -11.77
CA PRO A 136 -35.01 -0.91 -10.38
C PRO A 136 -34.17 -2.01 -9.76
N SER A 137 -32.95 -1.67 -9.37
CA SER A 137 -31.98 -2.63 -8.87
C SER A 137 -31.11 -1.96 -7.81
N ASP A 138 -31.07 -2.60 -6.65
CA ASP A 138 -30.15 -2.30 -5.56
C ASP A 138 -29.16 -3.45 -5.46
N ILE A 139 -28.24 -3.52 -6.42
CA ILE A 139 -27.31 -4.64 -6.55
C ILE A 139 -25.88 -4.22 -6.24
N ILE A 140 -25.14 -5.16 -5.64
CA ILE A 140 -23.73 -5.00 -5.31
C ILE A 140 -22.92 -6.03 -6.09
N TYR A 141 -22.06 -5.56 -6.99
CA TYR A 141 -21.10 -6.41 -7.71
C TYR A 141 -19.75 -6.40 -7.02
N HIS A 142 -19.24 -7.58 -6.66
CA HIS A 142 -17.86 -7.76 -6.20
C HIS A 142 -17.00 -8.15 -7.39
N LEU A 143 -16.02 -7.32 -7.74
CA LEU A 143 -15.12 -7.58 -8.87
C LEU A 143 -13.76 -7.98 -8.33
N GLY A 144 -13.49 -9.29 -8.32
CA GLY A 144 -12.25 -9.86 -7.82
C GLY A 144 -11.86 -11.10 -8.60
N SER A 145 -10.56 -11.42 -8.59
CA SER A 145 -10.06 -12.65 -9.23
C SER A 145 -9.98 -13.81 -8.23
N SER A 146 -9.89 -13.53 -6.93
CA SER A 146 -9.54 -14.52 -5.90
C SER A 146 -10.45 -15.74 -5.79
N VAL A 147 -11.76 -15.57 -6.02
CA VAL A 147 -12.74 -16.66 -5.87
C VAL A 147 -12.54 -17.73 -6.95
N VAL A 148 -12.08 -17.35 -8.14
CA VAL A 148 -11.95 -18.24 -9.30
C VAL A 148 -10.49 -18.59 -9.59
N ASN A 149 -9.58 -17.62 -9.42
CA ASN A 149 -8.17 -17.74 -9.73
C ASN A 149 -7.32 -16.95 -8.72
N PRO A 150 -7.12 -17.49 -7.50
CA PRO A 150 -6.35 -16.81 -6.46
C PRO A 150 -4.88 -16.73 -6.83
N VAL A 151 -4.35 -15.51 -6.84
CA VAL A 151 -2.91 -15.24 -6.91
C VAL A 151 -2.39 -15.10 -5.49
N MET A 152 -1.34 -15.83 -5.10
CA MET A 152 -0.70 -15.63 -3.78
C MET A 152 0.45 -14.62 -3.87
N TYR A 153 0.81 -14.00 -2.76
CA TYR A 153 2.02 -13.17 -2.67
C TYR A 153 3.29 -13.95 -3.08
N LEU A 154 3.32 -15.26 -2.86
CA LEU A 154 4.39 -16.14 -3.35
C LEU A 154 4.49 -16.11 -4.88
N ASN A 155 3.36 -16.21 -5.59
CA ASN A 155 3.33 -16.15 -7.03
C ASN A 155 3.78 -14.79 -7.55
N LEU A 156 3.41 -13.70 -6.87
CA LEU A 156 3.82 -12.34 -7.23
C LEU A 156 5.36 -12.20 -7.22
N ARG A 157 6.04 -12.76 -6.22
CA ARG A 157 7.52 -12.75 -6.17
C ARG A 157 8.11 -13.47 -7.38
N ASP A 158 7.61 -14.66 -7.69
CA ASP A 158 8.15 -15.48 -8.77
C ASP A 158 7.84 -14.88 -10.14
N TYR A 159 6.65 -14.31 -10.33
CA TYR A 159 6.28 -13.55 -11.53
C TYR A 159 7.15 -12.32 -11.72
N SER A 160 7.43 -11.58 -10.64
CA SER A 160 8.29 -10.39 -10.69
C SER A 160 9.71 -10.75 -11.11
N VAL A 161 10.30 -11.78 -10.49
CA VAL A 161 11.65 -12.27 -10.86
C VAL A 161 11.70 -12.68 -12.31
N ARG A 162 10.74 -13.49 -12.77
CA ARG A 162 10.68 -13.94 -14.18
C ARG A 162 10.57 -12.75 -15.14
N TYR A 163 9.60 -11.87 -14.92
CA TYR A 163 9.33 -10.73 -15.81
C TYR A 163 10.55 -9.81 -15.94
N PHE A 164 11.16 -9.40 -14.83
CA PHE A 164 12.30 -8.47 -14.87
C PHE A 164 13.63 -9.15 -15.20
N THR A 165 13.71 -10.49 -15.18
CA THR A 165 14.84 -11.22 -15.76
C THR A 165 14.76 -11.23 -17.28
N GLU A 166 13.57 -11.47 -17.84
CA GLU A 166 13.32 -11.47 -19.30
C GLU A 166 13.31 -10.06 -19.89
N LYS A 167 12.75 -9.08 -19.15
CA LYS A 167 12.61 -7.68 -19.55
C LYS A 167 13.19 -6.76 -18.48
N PRO A 168 14.54 -6.68 -18.38
CA PRO A 168 15.19 -5.91 -17.33
C PRO A 168 14.89 -4.41 -17.48
N TRP A 169 14.76 -3.74 -16.33
CA TRP A 169 14.71 -2.28 -16.32
C TRP A 169 16.03 -1.71 -16.83
N ILE A 170 15.98 -0.76 -17.75
CA ILE A 170 17.18 -0.09 -18.26
C ILE A 170 17.46 1.14 -17.39
N ASN A 171 18.66 1.18 -16.78
CA ASN A 171 19.06 2.31 -15.95
C ASN A 171 19.43 3.53 -16.80
N ARG A 172 19.77 4.66 -16.15
CA ARG A 172 20.16 5.90 -16.85
C ARG A 172 21.41 5.76 -17.71
N ASP A 173 22.24 4.76 -17.42
CA ASP A 173 23.48 4.47 -18.15
C ASP A 173 23.25 3.48 -19.31
N GLY A 174 21.99 3.15 -19.63
CA GLY A 174 21.65 2.18 -20.67
C GLY A 174 21.91 0.71 -20.29
N LYS A 175 22.25 0.43 -19.02
CA LYS A 175 22.55 -0.92 -18.55
C LYS A 175 21.32 -1.62 -17.96
N PRO A 176 21.12 -2.92 -18.25
CA PRO A 176 20.05 -3.69 -17.64
C PRO A 176 20.29 -3.86 -16.13
N VAL A 177 19.27 -3.56 -15.33
CA VAL A 177 19.27 -3.81 -13.88
C VAL A 177 19.03 -5.30 -13.64
N LYS A 178 19.97 -5.95 -12.94
CA LYS A 178 19.81 -7.33 -12.49
C LYS A 178 18.99 -7.37 -11.22
N VAL A 179 17.85 -8.05 -11.27
CA VAL A 179 17.00 -8.30 -10.10
C VAL A 179 17.20 -9.72 -9.60
N GLY A 180 16.95 -9.94 -8.30
CA GLY A 180 16.97 -11.25 -7.66
C GLY A 180 15.70 -11.48 -6.86
N LYS A 181 15.61 -12.62 -6.16
CA LYS A 181 14.54 -12.83 -5.17
C LYS A 181 14.76 -11.87 -4.00
N PHE A 182 13.74 -11.08 -3.66
CA PHE A 182 13.77 -10.22 -2.48
C PHE A 182 13.38 -11.01 -1.22
N THR A 183 13.89 -10.59 -0.06
CA THR A 183 13.60 -11.23 1.23
C THR A 183 12.18 -10.92 1.66
N ILE A 184 11.38 -11.94 1.98
CA ILE A 184 10.02 -11.72 2.50
C ILE A 184 10.02 -12.03 3.99
N LEU A 185 9.52 -11.07 4.75
CA LEU A 185 9.47 -11.10 6.21
C LEU A 185 8.00 -11.27 6.59
N ARG A 186 7.72 -12.16 7.56
CA ARG A 186 6.34 -12.56 7.90
C ARG A 186 5.69 -11.66 8.95
N ASN A 187 6.50 -11.00 9.78
CA ASN A 187 6.02 -10.17 10.90
C ASN A 187 6.93 -8.96 11.13
N MET A 188 6.40 -8.00 11.87
CA MET A 188 7.05 -6.73 12.18
C MET A 188 8.35 -6.91 12.97
N ASP A 189 8.43 -7.90 13.87
CA ASP A 189 9.65 -8.15 14.65
C ASP A 189 10.80 -8.62 13.77
N SER A 190 10.55 -9.57 12.88
CA SER A 190 11.54 -10.04 11.91
C SER A 190 11.97 -8.91 10.99
N PHE A 191 11.02 -8.06 10.60
CA PHE A 191 11.28 -6.89 9.78
C PHE A 191 12.16 -5.86 10.49
N ARG A 192 11.84 -5.48 11.73
CA ARG A 192 12.63 -4.56 12.55
C ARG A 192 14.03 -5.10 12.80
N LYS A 193 14.17 -6.38 13.14
CA LYS A 193 15.47 -7.05 13.31
C LYS A 193 16.30 -7.02 12.03
N TYR A 194 15.69 -7.38 10.90
CA TYR A 194 16.34 -7.34 9.59
C TYR A 194 16.84 -5.93 9.25
N MET A 195 16.00 -4.90 9.44
CA MET A 195 16.36 -3.52 9.16
C MET A 195 17.48 -3.02 10.09
N TYR A 196 17.42 -3.36 11.37
CA TYR A 196 18.47 -3.02 12.33
C TYR A 196 19.82 -3.63 11.93
N ILE A 197 19.86 -4.93 11.67
CA ILE A 197 21.09 -5.66 11.36
C ILE A 197 21.66 -5.24 10.00
N ARG A 198 20.81 -5.07 8.99
CA ARG A 198 21.24 -4.81 7.61
C ARG A 198 21.63 -3.37 7.34
N TYR A 199 20.97 -2.41 7.99
CA TYR A 199 21.14 -0.98 7.70
C TYR A 199 21.61 -0.17 8.91
N LEU A 200 20.94 -0.27 10.05
CA LEU A 200 21.24 0.63 11.18
C LEU A 200 22.56 0.31 11.87
N LEU A 201 22.86 -0.97 12.10
CA LEU A 201 24.08 -1.41 12.76
C LEU A 201 25.34 -1.08 11.92
N PRO A 202 25.40 -1.38 10.61
CA PRO A 202 26.53 -0.96 9.77
C PRO A 202 26.65 0.57 9.66
N LEU A 203 25.54 1.31 9.64
CA LEU A 203 25.57 2.77 9.61
C LEU A 203 26.23 3.34 10.87
N LYS A 204 25.85 2.85 12.05
CA LYS A 204 26.48 3.24 13.32
C LYS A 204 27.96 2.85 13.38
N GLY A 205 28.32 1.67 12.88
CA GLY A 205 29.71 1.25 12.76
C GLY A 205 30.52 2.19 11.85
N LEU A 206 29.95 2.55 10.70
CA LEU A 206 30.59 3.45 9.73
C LEU A 206 30.72 4.88 10.28
N GLU A 207 29.74 5.35 11.06
CA GLU A 207 29.81 6.63 11.78
C GLU A 207 31.00 6.67 12.74
N LEU A 208 31.18 5.62 13.55
CA LEU A 208 32.30 5.51 14.49
C LEU A 208 33.65 5.46 13.76
N VAL A 209 33.76 4.64 12.71
CA VAL A 209 35.00 4.54 11.91
C VAL A 209 35.32 5.87 11.25
N ASN A 210 34.31 6.56 10.72
CA ASN A 210 34.46 7.86 10.10
C ASN A 210 34.90 8.93 11.11
N ALA A 211 34.35 8.93 12.32
CA ALA A 211 34.78 9.81 13.41
C ALA A 211 36.23 9.52 13.83
N ALA A 212 36.59 8.24 14.00
CA ALA A 212 37.94 7.81 14.37
C ALA A 212 38.99 8.10 13.27
N SER A 213 38.56 8.13 12.01
CA SER A 213 39.43 8.39 10.85
C SER A 213 39.42 9.86 10.41
N CYS A 214 39.13 10.80 11.32
CA CYS A 214 39.07 12.24 11.04
C CYS A 214 38.26 12.59 9.77
N GLN A 215 37.08 11.99 9.63
CA GLN A 215 36.14 12.20 8.52
C GLN A 215 36.62 11.70 7.14
N TYR A 216 37.65 10.85 7.09
CA TYR A 216 38.13 10.27 5.83
C TYR A 216 37.05 9.52 5.04
N PHE A 217 36.11 8.86 5.73
CA PHE A 217 35.02 8.09 5.13
C PHE A 217 33.71 8.88 4.98
N GLN A 218 33.74 10.21 5.10
CA GLN A 218 32.53 11.05 5.15
C GLN A 218 31.63 10.84 3.93
N LYS A 219 32.21 10.73 2.73
CA LYS A 219 31.45 10.49 1.50
C LYS A 219 30.75 9.13 1.51
N MET A 220 31.44 8.09 1.97
CA MET A 220 30.88 6.73 2.09
C MET A 220 29.77 6.68 3.15
N TYR A 221 29.98 7.36 4.28
CA TYR A 221 28.96 7.51 5.32
C TYR A 221 27.70 8.20 4.80
N LEU A 222 27.83 9.33 4.10
CA LEU A 222 26.70 10.05 3.52
C LEU A 222 25.96 9.23 2.46
N ASP A 223 26.69 8.51 1.60
CA ASP A 223 26.10 7.63 0.58
C ASP A 223 25.36 6.45 1.22
N PHE A 224 25.95 5.83 2.26
CA PHE A 224 25.31 4.74 3.00
C PHE A 224 24.09 5.25 3.76
N ASN A 225 24.19 6.40 4.44
CA ASN A 225 23.11 7.05 5.16
C ASN A 225 21.93 7.37 4.23
N ARG A 226 22.18 7.92 3.04
CA ARG A 226 21.15 8.16 2.03
C ARG A 226 20.46 6.87 1.59
N ARG A 227 21.20 5.77 1.42
CA ARG A 227 20.62 4.46 1.07
C ARG A 227 19.79 3.87 2.20
N SER A 228 20.26 3.97 3.44
CA SER A 228 19.51 3.50 4.61
C SER A 228 18.27 4.36 4.89
N VAL A 229 18.35 5.69 4.71
CA VAL A 229 17.18 6.58 4.80
C VAL A 229 16.17 6.25 3.72
N LEU A 230 16.58 6.04 2.47
CA LEU A 230 15.67 5.56 1.43
C LEU A 230 15.01 4.23 1.84
N SER A 231 15.78 3.26 2.35
CA SER A 231 15.22 2.01 2.88
C SER A 231 14.32 2.20 4.12
N CYS A 232 14.47 3.29 4.87
CA CYS A 232 13.61 3.70 5.98
C CYS A 232 12.38 4.54 5.56
N ASP A 233 12.44 5.31 4.49
CA ASP A 233 11.24 5.91 3.92
C ASP A 233 10.35 4.82 3.31
N TRP A 234 10.98 3.75 2.80
CA TRP A 234 10.32 2.47 2.52
C TRP A 234 9.75 1.77 3.76
N LEU A 235 10.33 1.92 4.97
CA LEU A 235 9.73 1.43 6.24
C LEU A 235 8.37 2.09 6.50
N ASN A 236 8.27 3.42 6.30
CA ASN A 236 7.02 4.14 6.48
C ASN A 236 5.99 3.76 5.40
N PHE A 237 6.43 3.63 4.15
CA PHE A 237 5.56 3.20 3.05
C PHE A 237 5.04 1.77 3.28
N THR A 238 5.91 0.79 3.56
CA THR A 238 5.51 -0.60 3.81
C THR A 238 4.58 -0.75 5.01
N SER A 239 4.84 -0.04 6.12
CA SER A 239 3.96 0.01 7.30
C SER A 239 2.57 0.57 6.96
N LEU A 240 2.50 1.73 6.29
CA LEU A 240 1.24 2.33 5.83
C LEU A 240 0.48 1.39 4.87
N THR A 241 1.20 0.66 4.03
CA THR A 241 0.59 -0.29 3.08
C THR A 241 0.11 -1.56 3.77
N CYS A 242 0.82 -2.09 4.78
CA CYS A 242 0.38 -3.21 5.60
C CYS A 242 -0.92 -2.87 6.35
N SER A 243 -0.98 -1.68 6.97
CA SER A 243 -2.21 -1.19 7.63
C SER A 243 -3.37 -0.99 6.63
N SER A 244 -3.07 -0.56 5.40
CA SER A 244 -4.09 -0.43 4.35
C SER A 244 -4.56 -1.78 3.78
N MET A 245 -3.68 -2.78 3.77
CA MET A 245 -3.91 -4.13 3.24
C MET A 245 -4.47 -5.11 4.29
N GLY A 246 -4.72 -4.65 5.52
CA GLY A 246 -5.30 -5.49 6.57
C GLY A 246 -4.37 -6.61 7.03
N CYS A 247 -3.05 -6.45 6.87
CA CYS A 247 -2.07 -7.31 7.53
C CYS A 247 -2.14 -7.02 9.02
N THR A 248 -2.98 -7.75 9.75
CA THR A 248 -3.01 -7.71 11.21
C THR A 248 -1.75 -8.38 11.77
N ASP A 249 -1.24 -7.82 12.86
CA ASP A 249 -0.20 -8.44 13.71
C ASP A 249 -0.58 -9.85 14.18
#